data_AF-A0AAD5KMC9-F1
#
_entry.id   AF-A0AAD5KMC9-F1
#
_cell.length_a   1.000
_cell.length_b   1.000
_cell.length_c   1.000
_cell.angle_alpha   90.00
_cell.angle_beta   90.00
_cell.angle_gamma   90.00
#
_symmetry.space_group_name_H-M   'P 1'
#
loop_
_entity.id
_entity.type
_entity.pdbx_description
1 polymer ?
#
loop_
_entity_poly.entity_id
_entity_poly.type
_entity_poly.pdbx_seq_one_letter_code
_entity_poly.pdbx_strand_id
1 'polypeptide(L)'
;MEFKWLFEPLLLVSVDFLLGAISFCCQIAFFSTYFIATNYDLAGTGIWAGFIFIATAAVAWKMDGKVDKFILGIGPCLSFACGVILFSLNVASLSQLTKVCPLEAPNGKAKYYCSAEIGLDVVLMLCGLFAIPVNAILILFVFNLVKSN
;
A
#
# COMPACT_ATOMS: atom_id res chain seq x y z
N MET A 1 30.38 1.05 2.59
CA MET A 1 29.70 0.36 3.71
C MET A 1 28.35 -0.08 3.19
N GLU A 2 28.14 -1.38 3.22
CA GLU A 2 27.26 -2.10 2.30
C GLU A 2 25.79 -1.91 2.70
N PHE A 3 24.94 -1.61 1.71
CA PHE A 3 23.47 -1.64 1.81
C PHE A 3 22.89 -3.03 2.16
N LYS A 4 23.68 -3.94 2.75
CA LYS A 4 23.28 -5.31 3.10
C LYS A 4 22.05 -5.34 4.02
N TRP A 5 21.88 -4.37 4.92
CA TRP A 5 20.68 -4.27 5.76
C TRP A 5 19.38 -4.10 4.96
N LEU A 6 19.46 -3.54 3.75
CA LEU A 6 18.29 -3.11 2.97
C LEU A 6 17.70 -4.31 2.21
N PHE A 7 18.46 -5.40 2.19
CA PHE A 7 18.10 -6.69 1.65
C PHE A 7 17.85 -7.72 2.76
N GLU A 8 17.78 -7.30 4.04
CA GLU A 8 17.36 -8.21 5.11
C GLU A 8 15.88 -8.56 4.94
N PRO A 9 15.54 -9.85 4.72
CA PRO A 9 14.17 -10.25 4.43
C PRO A 9 13.21 -9.92 5.59
N LEU A 10 13.70 -10.00 6.84
CA LEU A 10 12.90 -9.63 8.02
C LEU A 10 12.49 -8.15 8.01
N LEU A 11 13.40 -7.27 7.61
CA LEU A 11 13.15 -5.83 7.53
C LEU A 11 12.17 -5.53 6.40
N LEU A 12 12.34 -6.14 5.23
CA LEU A 12 11.43 -6.00 4.09
C LEU A 12 10.01 -6.49 4.43
N VAL A 13 9.88 -7.64 5.09
CA VAL A 13 8.60 -8.19 5.54
C VAL A 13 7.92 -7.28 6.56
N SER A 14 8.70 -6.70 7.47
CA SER A 14 8.19 -5.77 8.49
C SER A 14 7.72 -4.45 7.87
N VAL A 15 8.42 -3.96 6.84
CA VAL A 15 7.99 -2.78 6.07
C VAL A 15 6.70 -3.09 5.32
N ASP A 16 6.60 -4.22 4.61
CA ASP A 16 5.38 -4.59 3.88
C ASP A 16 4.17 -4.72 4.82
N PHE A 17 4.37 -5.33 5.99
CA PHE A 17 3.35 -5.39 7.04
C PHE A 17 2.90 -3.99 7.51
N LEU A 18 3.85 -3.09 7.76
CA LEU A 18 3.56 -1.74 8.22
C LEU A 18 2.79 -0.93 7.16
N LEU A 19 3.21 -1.02 5.89
CA LEU A 19 2.52 -0.39 4.76
C LEU A 19 1.09 -0.91 4.64
N GLY A 20 0.90 -2.22 4.86
CA GLY A 20 -0.42 -2.84 4.90
C GLY A 20 -1.29 -2.32 6.03
N ALA A 21 -0.74 -2.26 7.24
CA ALA A 21 -1.45 -1.76 8.42
C ALA A 21 -1.84 -0.28 8.26
N ILE A 22 -0.95 0.57 7.75
CA ILE A 22 -1.23 1.99 7.50
C ILE A 22 -2.35 2.13 6.47
N SER A 23 -2.25 1.43 5.34
CA SER A 23 -3.26 1.49 4.27
C SER A 23 -4.64 1.07 4.77
N PHE A 24 -4.71 0.00 5.56
CA PHE A 24 -5.94 -0.50 6.15
C PHE A 24 -6.53 0.47 7.18
N CYS A 25 -5.72 0.89 8.16
CA CYS A 25 -6.18 1.77 9.24
C CYS A 25 -6.59 3.15 8.74
N CYS A 26 -5.84 3.75 7.82
CA CYS A 26 -6.17 5.06 7.27
C CYS A 26 -7.48 5.03 6.47
N GLN A 27 -7.73 3.99 5.67
CA GLN A 27 -8.97 3.85 4.93
C GLN A 27 -10.18 3.62 5.86
N ILE A 28 -10.03 2.82 6.92
CA ILE A 28 -11.10 2.61 7.92
C ILE A 28 -11.36 3.90 8.72
N ALA A 29 -10.32 4.60 9.14
CA ALA A 29 -10.45 5.87 9.85
C ALA A 29 -11.15 6.92 8.98
N PHE A 30 -10.87 6.92 7.67
CA PHE A 30 -11.57 7.79 6.73
C PHE A 30 -13.05 7.43 6.61
N PHE A 31 -13.39 6.13 6.52
CA PHE A 31 -14.79 5.69 6.51
C PHE A 31 -15.55 6.00 7.81
N SER A 32 -14.91 5.89 8.98
CA SER A 32 -15.60 6.18 10.24
C SER A 32 -15.93 7.66 10.43
N THR A 33 -15.27 8.55 9.68
CA THR A 33 -15.38 10.00 9.85
C THR A 33 -16.04 10.73 8.67
N TYR A 34 -15.90 10.22 7.44
CA TYR A 34 -16.30 10.95 6.22
C TYR A 34 -17.29 10.21 5.31
N PHE A 35 -17.67 8.95 5.61
CA PHE A 35 -18.54 8.11 4.77
C PHE A 35 -19.91 8.72 4.42
N ILE A 36 -20.43 9.64 5.23
CA ILE A 36 -21.76 10.24 5.04
C ILE A 36 -21.74 11.47 4.10
N ALA A 37 -20.56 12.02 3.77
CA ALA A 37 -20.47 13.32 3.10
C ALA A 37 -19.90 13.29 1.66
N THR A 38 -19.27 12.18 1.23
CA THR A 38 -18.45 12.16 0.01
C THR A 38 -18.66 10.90 -0.83
N ASN A 39 -18.96 11.07 -2.13
CA ASN A 39 -18.89 10.00 -3.14
C ASN A 39 -17.41 9.73 -3.48
N TYR A 40 -16.67 9.12 -2.56
CA TYR A 40 -15.25 8.85 -2.74
C TYR A 40 -15.05 7.59 -3.59
N ASP A 41 -14.63 7.75 -4.85
CA ASP A 41 -14.53 6.67 -5.84
C ASP A 41 -13.45 5.62 -5.51
N LEU A 42 -12.46 5.97 -4.68
CA LEU A 42 -11.42 5.04 -4.22
C LEU A 42 -11.77 4.32 -2.91
N ALA A 43 -13.03 4.37 -2.49
CA ALA A 43 -13.52 3.70 -1.30
C ALA A 43 -13.11 2.22 -1.28
N GLY A 44 -12.32 1.84 -0.28
CA GLY A 44 -11.94 0.45 -0.03
C GLY A 44 -10.65 0.00 -0.73
N THR A 45 -10.05 0.81 -1.60
CA THR A 45 -8.76 0.50 -2.24
C THR A 45 -7.65 0.29 -1.20
N GLY A 46 -7.56 1.17 -0.20
CA GLY A 46 -6.61 1.02 0.92
C GLY A 46 -6.87 -0.19 1.82
N ILE A 47 -8.13 -0.63 1.96
CA ILE A 47 -8.49 -1.84 2.71
C ILE A 47 -7.99 -3.09 1.98
N TRP A 48 -8.30 -3.21 0.69
CA TRP A 48 -7.88 -4.34 -0.13
C TRP A 48 -6.36 -4.44 -0.25
N ALA A 49 -5.69 -3.31 -0.48
CA ALA A 49 -4.23 -3.28 -0.49
C ALA A 49 -3.63 -3.65 0.87
N GLY A 50 -4.21 -3.12 1.96
CA GLY A 50 -3.82 -3.46 3.32
C GLY A 50 -3.87 -4.96 3.61
N PHE A 51 -4.96 -5.63 3.21
CA PHE A 51 -5.08 -7.08 3.35
C PHE A 51 -4.01 -7.85 2.58
N ILE A 52 -3.75 -7.46 1.33
CA ILE A 52 -2.78 -8.15 0.47
C ILE A 52 -1.35 -8.00 1.04
N PHE A 53 -0.98 -6.80 1.48
CA PHE A 53 0.35 -6.54 2.06
C PHE A 53 0.54 -7.31 3.38
N ILE A 54 -0.45 -7.27 4.29
CA ILE A 54 -0.39 -8.01 5.55
C ILE A 54 -0.32 -9.52 5.32
N ALA A 55 -1.14 -10.04 4.41
CA ALA A 55 -1.14 -11.48 4.09
C ALA A 55 0.20 -11.91 3.49
N THR A 56 0.76 -11.10 2.59
CA THR A 56 2.07 -11.34 1.98
C THR A 56 3.17 -11.35 3.02
N ALA A 57 3.19 -10.35 3.91
CA ALA A 57 4.15 -10.30 5.01
C ALA A 57 4.01 -11.51 5.96
N ALA A 58 2.78 -11.91 6.30
CA ALA A 58 2.54 -13.06 7.18
C ALA A 58 3.02 -14.40 6.57
N VAL A 59 2.82 -14.57 5.26
CA VAL A 59 3.33 -15.73 4.51
C VAL A 59 4.85 -15.68 4.43
N ALA A 60 5.42 -14.52 4.15
CA ALA A 60 6.87 -14.32 4.07
C ALA A 60 7.57 -14.46 5.44
N TRP A 61 6.89 -14.20 6.55
CA TRP A 61 7.42 -14.47 7.88
C TRP A 61 7.59 -15.98 8.14
N LYS A 62 6.76 -16.82 7.52
CA LYS A 62 6.83 -18.29 7.66
C LYS A 62 7.79 -18.95 6.66
N MET A 63 8.77 -18.21 6.14
CA MET A 63 9.79 -18.69 5.20
C MET A 63 10.73 -19.78 5.75
N ASP A 64 10.54 -20.28 6.98
CA ASP A 64 11.26 -21.41 7.61
C ASP A 64 11.09 -22.78 6.91
N GLY A 65 10.74 -22.81 5.62
CA GLY A 65 10.65 -24.04 4.82
C GLY A 65 9.36 -24.86 5.01
N LYS A 66 8.40 -24.38 5.82
CA LYS A 66 7.12 -25.06 6.08
C LYS A 66 5.98 -24.62 5.15
N VAL A 67 6.19 -23.62 4.32
CA VAL A 67 5.20 -23.08 3.38
C VAL A 67 5.60 -23.43 1.96
N ASP A 68 4.60 -23.74 1.13
CA ASP A 68 4.79 -24.06 -0.28
C ASP A 68 5.55 -22.93 -1.01
N LYS A 69 6.57 -23.30 -1.78
CA LYS A 69 7.40 -22.39 -2.57
C LYS A 69 6.57 -21.57 -3.56
N PHE A 70 5.47 -22.14 -4.07
CA PHE A 70 4.54 -21.45 -4.95
C PHE A 70 3.81 -20.31 -4.23
N ILE A 71 3.39 -20.53 -2.99
CA ILE A 71 2.72 -19.54 -2.15
C ILE A 71 3.72 -18.44 -1.74
N LEU A 72 4.97 -18.81 -1.43
CA LEU A 72 6.05 -17.85 -1.18
C LEU A 72 6.30 -16.90 -2.36
N GLY A 73 6.16 -17.38 -3.60
CA GLY A 73 6.40 -16.58 -4.80
C GLY A 73 5.21 -15.71 -5.21
N ILE A 74 3.99 -16.23 -5.07
CA ILE A 74 2.78 -15.51 -5.48
C ILE A 74 2.48 -14.32 -4.58
N GLY A 75 2.71 -14.44 -3.27
CA GLY A 75 2.43 -13.36 -2.31
C GLY A 75 3.12 -12.04 -2.71
N PRO A 76 4.47 -12.01 -2.77
CA PRO A 76 5.22 -10.81 -3.19
C PRO A 76 4.84 -10.30 -4.57
N CYS A 77 4.54 -11.17 -5.54
CA CYS A 77 4.07 -10.77 -6.87
C CYS A 77 2.70 -10.07 -6.82
N LEU A 78 1.76 -10.61 -6.03
CA LEU A 78 0.43 -10.02 -5.84
C LEU A 78 0.54 -8.67 -5.09
N SER A 79 1.38 -8.63 -4.06
CA SER A 79 1.68 -7.43 -3.28
C SER A 79 2.32 -6.34 -4.14
N PHE A 80 3.26 -6.69 -5.01
CA PHE A 80 3.85 -5.78 -6.00
C PHE A 80 2.79 -5.19 -6.93
N ALA A 81 1.97 -6.03 -7.56
CA ALA A 81 0.91 -5.56 -8.45
C ALA A 81 -0.09 -4.65 -7.71
N CYS A 82 -0.43 -5.00 -6.47
CA CYS A 82 -1.31 -4.21 -5.64
C CYS A 82 -0.69 -2.84 -5.29
N GLY A 83 0.61 -2.78 -4.98
CA GLY A 83 1.35 -1.52 -4.78
C GLY A 83 1.32 -0.60 -6.00
N VAL A 84 1.49 -1.16 -7.21
CA VAL A 84 1.39 -0.40 -8.47
C VAL A 84 -0.01 0.15 -8.69
N ILE A 85 -1.04 -0.67 -8.48
CA ILE A 85 -2.45 -0.26 -8.63
C ILE A 85 -2.79 0.82 -7.61
N LEU A 86 -2.45 0.61 -6.33
CA LEU A 86 -2.71 1.57 -5.26
C LEU A 86 -2.01 2.90 -5.55
N PHE A 87 -0.74 2.89 -5.95
CA PHE A 87 -0.03 4.10 -6.34
C PHE A 87 -0.73 4.82 -7.52
N SER A 88 -1.02 4.09 -8.60
CA SER A 88 -1.56 4.67 -9.83
C SER A 88 -2.94 5.29 -9.64
N LEU A 89 -3.83 4.60 -8.92
CA LEU A 89 -5.18 5.09 -8.65
C LEU A 89 -5.16 6.34 -7.78
N ASN A 90 -4.34 6.36 -6.73
CA ASN A 90 -4.27 7.52 -5.83
C ASN A 90 -3.57 8.73 -6.49
N VAL A 91 -2.59 8.51 -7.38
CA VAL A 91 -2.02 9.59 -8.23
C VAL A 91 -3.09 10.17 -9.17
N ALA A 92 -3.87 9.29 -9.81
CA ALA A 92 -4.93 9.72 -10.72
C ALA A 92 -6.00 10.53 -9.97
N SER A 93 -6.44 10.05 -8.80
CA SER A 93 -7.37 10.74 -7.89
C SER A 93 -6.85 12.13 -7.52
N LEU A 94 -5.60 12.22 -7.05
CA LEU A 94 -4.99 13.47 -6.64
C LEU A 94 -4.94 14.49 -7.78
N SER A 95 -4.66 14.04 -9.01
CA SER A 95 -4.62 14.88 -10.21
C SER A 95 -6.00 15.42 -10.63
N GLN A 96 -7.06 14.72 -10.25
CA GLN A 96 -8.44 15.14 -10.50
C GLN A 96 -8.94 16.05 -9.37
N LEU A 97 -8.70 15.69 -8.10
CA LEU A 97 -9.10 16.50 -6.95
C LEU A 97 -8.46 17.88 -6.95
N THR A 98 -7.19 18.01 -7.34
CA THR A 98 -6.52 19.32 -7.48
C THR A 98 -7.15 20.23 -8.54
N LYS A 99 -7.87 19.68 -9.53
CA LYS A 99 -8.59 20.47 -10.53
C LYS A 99 -9.96 20.94 -10.05
N VAL A 100 -10.58 20.20 -9.13
CA VAL A 100 -11.97 20.41 -8.68
C VAL A 100 -12.04 21.13 -7.32
N CYS A 101 -11.01 21.01 -6.49
CA CYS A 101 -10.89 21.72 -5.21
C CYS A 101 -10.00 22.96 -5.38
N PRO A 102 -10.52 24.13 -5.80
CA PRO A 102 -9.74 25.36 -5.74
C PRO A 102 -9.38 25.65 -4.29
N LEU A 103 -8.12 26.03 -4.03
CA LEU A 103 -7.63 26.41 -2.70
C LEU A 103 -8.43 27.58 -2.05
N GLU A 104 -9.28 28.24 -2.83
CA GLU A 104 -10.12 29.38 -2.46
C GLU A 104 -11.59 29.13 -2.84
N ALA A 105 -12.38 28.59 -1.90
CA ALA A 105 -13.84 28.71 -1.90
C ALA A 105 -14.31 29.21 -0.52
N PRO A 106 -15.32 30.08 -0.41
CA PRO A 106 -15.56 30.91 0.79
C PRO A 106 -16.23 30.15 1.95
N ASN A 107 -16.63 28.89 1.76
CA ASN A 107 -17.42 28.13 2.71
C ASN A 107 -16.59 26.99 3.31
N GLY A 108 -16.16 27.20 4.57
CA GLY A 108 -15.17 26.36 5.25
C GLY A 108 -15.44 24.85 5.26
N LYS A 109 -16.70 24.39 5.19
CA LYS A 109 -17.03 22.96 5.21
C LYS A 109 -16.48 22.19 3.99
N ALA A 110 -16.59 22.73 2.78
CA ALA A 110 -16.09 22.06 1.56
C ALA A 110 -14.55 21.93 1.54
N LYS A 111 -13.84 22.89 2.14
CA LYS A 111 -12.37 22.89 2.24
C LYS A 111 -11.83 21.76 3.12
N TYR A 112 -12.53 21.43 4.21
CA TYR A 112 -12.12 20.35 5.12
C TYR A 112 -12.25 18.95 4.47
N TYR A 113 -13.30 18.71 3.68
CA TYR A 113 -13.50 17.42 3.01
C TYR A 113 -12.46 17.19 1.89
N CYS A 114 -12.25 18.18 1.01
CA CYS A 114 -11.20 18.11 -0.01
C CYS A 114 -9.80 17.89 0.60
N SER A 115 -9.49 18.56 1.72
CA SER A 115 -8.18 18.41 2.37
C SER A 115 -7.99 17.02 2.99
N ALA A 116 -9.06 16.39 3.49
CA ALA A 116 -9.00 15.06 4.07
C ALA A 116 -8.84 13.97 3.00
N GLU A 117 -9.55 14.10 1.87
CA GLU A 117 -9.41 13.21 0.71
C GLU A 117 -8.01 13.30 0.10
N ILE A 118 -7.50 14.51 -0.12
CA ILE A 118 -6.11 14.73 -0.59
C ILE A 118 -5.11 14.11 0.38
N GLY A 119 -5.31 14.30 1.69
CA GLY A 119 -4.44 13.71 2.72
C GLY A 119 -4.43 12.19 2.66
N LEU A 120 -5.60 11.56 2.53
CA LEU A 120 -5.72 10.11 2.39
C LEU A 120 -5.06 9.60 1.10
N ASP A 121 -5.37 10.22 -0.04
CA ASP A 121 -4.82 9.86 -1.35
C ASP A 121 -3.29 9.89 -1.32
N VAL A 122 -2.69 10.93 -0.70
CA VAL A 122 -1.23 11.04 -0.57
C VAL A 122 -0.66 9.92 0.29
N VAL A 123 -1.29 9.59 1.43
CA VAL A 123 -0.82 8.50 2.30
C VAL A 123 -0.89 7.17 1.56
N LEU A 124 -2.01 6.85 0.90
CA LEU A 124 -2.17 5.60 0.17
C LEU A 124 -1.25 5.52 -1.06
N MET A 125 -1.04 6.65 -1.75
CA MET A 125 -0.05 6.77 -2.81
C MET A 125 1.36 6.44 -2.29
N LEU A 126 1.77 7.02 -1.15
CA LEU A 126 3.07 6.73 -0.55
C LEU A 126 3.18 5.26 -0.14
N CYS A 127 2.12 4.68 0.43
CA CYS A 127 2.10 3.25 0.74
C CYS A 127 2.34 2.40 -0.51
N GLY A 128 1.66 2.70 -1.62
CA GLY A 128 1.89 2.03 -2.90
C GLY A 128 3.32 2.23 -3.42
N LEU A 129 3.83 3.46 -3.37
CA LEU A 129 5.18 3.81 -3.83
C LEU A 129 6.27 3.03 -3.09
N PHE A 130 6.15 2.86 -1.77
CA PHE A 130 7.10 2.11 -0.97
C PHE A 130 6.91 0.59 -1.08
N ALA A 131 5.68 0.12 -1.31
CA ALA A 131 5.40 -1.31 -1.50
C ALA A 131 6.05 -1.86 -2.78
N ILE A 132 6.16 -1.07 -3.85
CA ILE A 132 6.76 -1.48 -5.13
C ILE A 132 8.21 -1.98 -4.97
N PRO A 133 9.18 -1.18 -4.46
CA PRO A 133 10.56 -1.63 -4.32
C PRO A 133 10.72 -2.74 -3.28
N VAL A 134 9.95 -2.70 -2.18
CA VAL A 134 9.98 -3.74 -1.13
C VAL A 134 9.59 -5.10 -1.71
N ASN A 135 8.46 -5.14 -2.42
CA ASN A 135 7.97 -6.37 -3.00
C ASN A 135 8.79 -6.83 -4.20
N ALA A 136 9.38 -5.93 -4.99
CA ALA A 136 10.31 -6.29 -6.05
C ALA A 136 11.55 -7.02 -5.49
N ILE A 137 12.10 -6.55 -4.37
CA ILE A 137 13.24 -7.20 -3.71
C ILE A 137 12.83 -8.56 -3.14
N LEU A 138 11.65 -8.66 -2.51
CA LEU A 138 11.13 -9.94 -1.99
C LEU A 138 10.92 -10.97 -3.12
N ILE A 139 10.41 -10.56 -4.28
CA ILE A 139 10.28 -11.43 -5.47
C ILE A 139 11.66 -11.97 -5.88
N LEU A 140 12.65 -11.10 -6.03
CA LEU A 140 14.01 -11.49 -6.41
C LEU A 140 14.64 -12.46 -5.39
N PHE A 141 14.39 -12.23 -4.10
CA PHE A 141 14.85 -13.10 -3.02
C PHE A 141 14.23 -14.51 -3.14
N VAL A 142 12.92 -14.60 -3.35
CA VAL A 142 12.23 -15.89 -3.54
C VAL A 142 12.71 -16.62 -4.80
N PHE A 143 12.88 -15.91 -5.93
CA PHE A 143 13.42 -16.52 -7.15
C PHE A 143 14.82 -17.12 -6.95
N ASN A 144 15.69 -16.44 -6.21
CA ASN A 144 17.02 -16.96 -5.88
C ASN A 144 16.94 -18.21 -4.98
N LEU A 145 16.03 -18.25 -4.01
CA LEU A 145 15.80 -19.44 -3.17
C LEU A 145 15.28 -20.64 -3.96
N VAL A 146 14.39 -20.40 -4.94
CA VAL A 146 13.85 -21.45 -5.82
C VAL A 146 14.94 -21.98 -6.77
N LYS A 147 15.79 -21.11 -7.32
CA LYS A 147 16.85 -21.48 -8.27
C LYS A 147 18.06 -22.16 -7.63
N SER A 148 18.35 -21.89 -6.36
CA SER A 148 19.53 -22.42 -5.64
C SER A 148 19.37 -23.86 -5.15
N ASN A 149 18.22 -24.51 -5.40
CA ASN A 149 17.96 -25.92 -5.12
C ASN A 149 17.71 -26.68 -6.43
#